data_AF-A0A6S7KLL2-F1
#
_entry.id   AF-A0A6S7KLL2-F1
#
_cell.length_a   1.000
_cell.length_b   1.000
_cell.length_c   1.000
_cell.angle_alpha   90.00
_cell.angle_beta   90.00
_cell.angle_gamma   90.00
#
_symmetry.space_group_name_H-M   'P 1'
#
loop_
_entity.id
_entity.type
_entity.pdbx_description
1 polymer ?
#
loop_
_entity_poly.entity_id
_entity_poly.type
_entity_poly.pdbx_seq_one_letter_code
_entity_poly.pdbx_strand_id
1 'polypeptide(L)'
;MKPVAQALNILQGETNHSNAYMGYLAPTITILRDKLSKKLDVPITKPLVQELLNGIDKRFDSILNDKKIIAAVILHPKFKESWSTDCDVIERGISFINEKLEGLVEPVVDEPGQSSSEDQDETNFFQVKNRRSSDCTLKSFLESPVEKLCDYARWPLLRKLFIELNTPLPASAACERLFSAGGLIFRPHRSSMTDTNFENCILVKIASIFEDVIDTNFICKR
;
A
#
# COMPACT_ATOMS: atom_id res chain seq x y z
N MET A 1 -2.93 17.69 -20.59
CA MET A 1 -3.06 16.22 -20.47
C MET A 1 -1.84 15.51 -19.85
N LYS A 2 -0.59 15.92 -20.10
CA LYS A 2 0.61 15.31 -19.46
C LYS A 2 0.50 14.96 -17.96
N PRO A 3 0.01 15.84 -17.05
CA PRO A 3 -0.08 15.50 -15.63
C PRO A 3 -1.08 14.36 -15.34
N VAL A 4 -2.19 14.30 -16.09
CA VAL A 4 -3.19 13.23 -15.96
C VAL A 4 -2.59 11.89 -16.40
N ALA A 5 -1.87 11.87 -17.54
CA ALA A 5 -1.19 10.66 -18.00
C ALA A 5 -0.12 10.18 -17.00
N GLN A 6 0.66 11.10 -16.42
CA GLN A 6 1.63 10.74 -15.38
C GLN A 6 0.97 10.14 -14.13
N ALA A 7 -0.13 10.73 -13.67
CA ALA A 7 -0.89 10.20 -12.53
C ALA A 7 -1.42 8.80 -12.83
N LEU A 8 -1.99 8.59 -14.02
CA LEU A 8 -2.47 7.28 -14.46
C LEU A 8 -1.35 6.25 -14.47
N ASN A 9 -0.20 6.58 -15.06
CA ASN A 9 0.93 5.65 -15.14
C ASN A 9 1.45 5.22 -13.76
N ILE A 10 1.42 6.13 -12.78
CA ILE A 10 1.80 5.84 -11.39
C ILE A 10 0.78 4.88 -10.76
N LEU A 11 -0.51 5.17 -10.87
CA LEU A 11 -1.57 4.34 -10.27
C LEU A 11 -1.69 2.96 -10.91
N GLN A 12 -1.38 2.84 -12.20
CA GLN A 12 -1.39 1.56 -12.92
C GLN A 12 -0.12 0.73 -12.70
N GLY A 13 0.87 1.25 -11.94
CA GLY A 13 2.14 0.56 -11.75
C GLY A 13 2.89 0.34 -13.06
N GLU A 14 2.84 1.31 -13.98
CA GLU A 14 3.55 1.26 -15.28
C GLU A 14 4.98 1.75 -15.20
N THR A 15 5.38 2.30 -14.05
CA THR A 15 6.76 2.69 -13.83
C THR A 15 7.53 1.53 -13.21
N ASN A 16 8.74 1.26 -13.72
CA ASN A 16 9.62 0.16 -13.32
C ASN A 16 9.98 0.10 -11.82
N HIS A 17 9.51 1.07 -11.02
CA HIS A 17 9.80 1.21 -9.59
C HIS A 17 8.54 1.35 -8.71
N SER A 18 7.34 1.24 -9.28
CA SER A 18 6.09 1.36 -8.53
C SER A 18 5.29 0.07 -8.59
N ASN A 19 5.41 -0.75 -7.55
CA ASN A 19 4.33 -1.67 -7.23
C ASN A 19 3.07 -0.84 -6.99
N ALA A 20 1.94 -1.27 -7.55
CA ALA A 20 0.67 -0.54 -7.51
C ALA A 20 0.05 -0.61 -6.10
N TYR A 21 0.68 0.07 -5.12
CA TYR A 21 0.21 0.14 -3.75
C TYR A 21 -0.92 1.16 -3.60
N MET A 22 -1.92 0.82 -2.79
CA MET A 22 -3.01 1.75 -2.48
C MET A 22 -2.54 3.08 -1.88
N GLY A 23 -1.45 3.08 -1.10
CA GLY A 23 -0.85 4.28 -0.51
C GLY A 23 -0.30 5.30 -1.50
N TYR A 24 -0.24 5.00 -2.80
CA TYR A 24 0.05 6.00 -3.84
C TYR A 24 -1.17 6.80 -4.28
N LEU A 25 -2.39 6.34 -3.97
CA LEU A 25 -3.62 6.94 -4.49
C LEU A 25 -3.77 8.39 -4.04
N ALA A 26 -3.83 8.64 -2.73
CA ALA A 26 -4.08 9.99 -2.22
C ALA A 26 -2.98 10.99 -2.59
N PRO A 27 -1.68 10.70 -2.40
CA PRO A 27 -0.61 11.62 -2.82
C PRO A 27 -0.66 11.94 -4.31
N THR A 28 -0.97 10.95 -5.16
CA THR A 28 -1.01 11.15 -6.62
C THR A 28 -2.17 12.06 -7.02
N ILE A 29 -3.35 11.89 -6.42
CA ILE A 29 -4.51 12.75 -6.71
C ILE A 29 -4.28 14.17 -6.18
N THR A 30 -3.70 14.35 -4.99
CA THR A 30 -3.38 15.68 -4.45
C THR A 30 -2.39 16.42 -5.36
N ILE A 31 -1.29 15.76 -5.76
CA ILE A 31 -0.31 16.35 -6.69
C ILE A 31 -0.94 16.64 -8.07
N LEU A 32 -1.87 15.79 -8.53
CA LEU A 32 -2.57 16.00 -9.80
C LEU A 32 -3.43 17.27 -9.74
N ARG A 33 -4.17 17.49 -8.63
CA ARG A 33 -4.95 18.71 -8.42
C ARG A 33 -4.06 19.95 -8.48
N ASP A 34 -2.94 19.94 -7.76
CA ASP A 34 -1.99 21.07 -7.75
C ASP A 34 -1.38 21.36 -9.12
N LYS A 35 -1.12 20.32 -9.92
CA LYS A 35 -0.61 20.48 -11.29
C LYS A 35 -1.67 20.96 -12.27
N LEU A 36 -2.93 20.65 -12.02
CA LEU A 36 -4.06 21.11 -12.84
C LEU A 36 -4.45 22.55 -12.48
N SER A 37 -4.48 22.91 -11.20
CA SER A 37 -4.79 24.27 -10.74
C SER A 37 -3.80 25.30 -11.30
N LYS A 38 -2.51 24.96 -11.37
CA LYS A 38 -1.48 25.79 -12.03
C LYS A 38 -1.68 26.00 -13.54
N LYS A 39 -2.55 25.22 -14.19
CA LYS A 39 -2.86 25.35 -15.63
C LYS A 39 -4.14 26.15 -15.88
N LEU A 40 -4.79 26.66 -14.83
CA LEU A 40 -6.03 27.43 -14.92
C LEU A 40 -5.83 28.81 -15.57
N ASP A 41 -4.60 29.34 -15.55
CA ASP A 41 -4.26 30.68 -16.06
C ASP A 41 -4.31 30.78 -17.59
N VAL A 42 -4.42 29.67 -18.30
CA VAL A 42 -4.53 29.65 -19.77
C VAL A 42 -6.02 29.71 -20.16
N PRO A 43 -6.50 30.82 -20.77
CA PRO A 43 -7.93 31.06 -21.00
C PRO A 43 -8.60 30.00 -21.88
N ILE A 44 -7.85 29.43 -22.82
CA ILE A 44 -8.34 28.40 -23.75
C ILE A 44 -8.60 27.07 -23.00
N THR A 45 -7.78 26.71 -22.02
CA THR A 45 -7.88 25.42 -21.31
C THR A 45 -8.64 25.52 -20.01
N LYS A 46 -8.97 26.73 -19.55
CA LYS A 46 -9.70 26.99 -18.31
C LYS A 46 -10.98 26.15 -18.13
N PRO A 47 -11.93 26.10 -19.09
CA PRO A 47 -13.15 25.30 -18.90
C PRO A 47 -12.85 23.81 -18.77
N LEU A 48 -11.90 23.29 -19.55
CA LEU A 48 -11.49 21.88 -19.47
C LEU A 48 -10.84 21.55 -18.12
N VAL A 49 -9.97 22.43 -17.61
CA VAL A 49 -9.30 22.22 -16.32
C VAL A 49 -10.32 22.26 -15.18
N GLN A 50 -11.31 23.16 -15.22
CA GLN A 50 -12.37 23.24 -14.22
C GLN A 50 -13.22 21.96 -14.21
N GLU A 51 -13.67 21.48 -15.37
CA GLU A 51 -14.44 20.23 -15.45
C GLU A 51 -13.62 19.01 -14.99
N LEU A 52 -12.31 18.99 -15.29
CA LEU A 52 -11.44 17.92 -14.80
C LEU A 52 -11.29 17.94 -13.28
N LEU A 53 -11.09 19.13 -12.67
CA LEU A 53 -11.01 19.27 -11.22
C LEU A 53 -12.32 18.86 -10.55
N ASN A 54 -13.46 19.35 -11.04
CA ASN A 54 -14.79 18.97 -10.56
C ASN A 54 -15.02 17.47 -10.67
N GLY A 55 -14.61 16.85 -11.79
CA GLY A 55 -14.71 15.41 -12.00
C GLY A 55 -13.84 14.60 -11.04
N ILE A 56 -12.63 15.08 -10.74
CA ILE A 56 -11.74 14.47 -9.74
C ILE A 56 -12.37 14.57 -8.36
N ASP A 57 -12.84 15.75 -7.97
CA ASP A 57 -13.44 15.96 -6.65
C ASP A 57 -14.68 15.10 -6.47
N LYS A 58 -15.60 15.12 -7.43
CA LYS A 58 -16.82 14.31 -7.36
C LYS A 58 -16.54 12.80 -7.25
N ARG A 59 -15.47 12.29 -7.86
CA ARG A 59 -15.14 10.86 -7.88
C ARG A 59 -14.29 10.41 -6.71
N PHE A 60 -13.34 11.25 -6.29
CA PHE A 60 -12.32 10.86 -5.33
C PHE A 60 -12.54 11.46 -3.94
N ASP A 61 -13.45 12.43 -3.75
CA ASP A 61 -13.64 13.06 -2.43
C ASP A 61 -14.02 12.04 -1.33
N SER A 62 -14.98 11.15 -1.60
CA SER A 62 -15.34 10.09 -0.64
C SER A 62 -14.20 9.10 -0.38
N ILE A 63 -13.43 8.79 -1.42
CA ILE A 63 -12.32 7.83 -1.38
C ILE A 63 -11.15 8.42 -0.58
N LEU A 64 -10.81 9.68 -0.78
CA LEU A 64 -9.71 10.35 -0.09
C LEU A 64 -10.01 10.61 1.39
N ASN A 65 -11.29 10.70 1.75
CA ASN A 65 -11.74 10.81 3.13
C ASN A 65 -11.82 9.46 3.86
N ASP A 66 -11.62 8.33 3.17
CA ASP A 66 -11.58 7.01 3.80
C ASP A 66 -10.32 6.85 4.67
N LYS A 67 -10.55 6.57 5.96
CA LYS A 67 -9.50 6.31 6.96
C LYS A 67 -8.54 5.20 6.52
N LYS A 68 -9.03 4.19 5.80
CA LYS A 68 -8.20 3.08 5.31
C LYS A 68 -7.15 3.55 4.30
N ILE A 69 -7.55 4.45 3.40
CA ILE A 69 -6.67 4.98 2.35
C ILE A 69 -5.64 5.92 2.97
N ILE A 70 -6.08 6.79 3.87
CA ILE A 70 -5.18 7.67 4.64
C ILE A 70 -4.15 6.83 5.40
N ALA A 71 -4.59 5.78 6.10
CA ALA A 71 -3.71 4.85 6.81
C ALA A 71 -2.73 4.14 5.87
N ALA A 72 -3.18 3.67 4.69
CA ALA A 72 -2.31 3.04 3.70
C ALA A 72 -1.16 3.97 3.27
N VAL A 73 -1.44 5.26 3.11
CA VAL A 73 -0.44 6.28 2.73
C VAL A 73 0.55 6.53 3.87
N ILE A 74 0.08 6.66 5.11
CA ILE A 74 0.94 6.88 6.28
C ILE A 74 1.89 5.69 6.51
N LEU A 75 1.40 4.47 6.29
CA LEU A 75 2.22 3.27 6.35
C LEU A 75 3.20 3.17 5.17
N HIS A 76 3.12 4.00 4.13
CA HIS A 76 4.09 3.94 3.05
C HIS A 76 5.36 4.74 3.41
N PRO A 77 6.57 4.12 3.44
CA PRO A 77 7.81 4.79 3.87
C PRO A 77 8.14 6.09 3.13
N LYS A 78 7.80 6.13 1.84
CA LYS A 78 8.03 7.28 0.97
C LYS A 78 7.20 8.52 1.31
N PHE A 79 6.02 8.34 1.90
CA PHE A 79 5.05 9.43 2.09
C PHE A 79 4.88 9.79 3.56
N LYS A 80 4.57 8.83 4.43
CA LYS A 80 4.33 9.05 5.86
C LYS A 80 3.33 10.19 6.08
N GLU A 81 3.77 11.27 6.72
CA GLU A 81 2.96 12.48 6.99
C GLU A 81 3.15 13.57 5.92
N SER A 82 4.15 13.46 5.06
CA SER A 82 4.58 14.55 4.16
C SER A 82 3.67 14.81 2.95
N TRP A 83 2.62 14.00 2.76
CA TRP A 83 1.76 14.07 1.58
C TRP A 83 0.59 15.04 1.71
N SER A 84 0.25 15.48 2.92
CA SER A 84 -0.85 16.40 3.19
C SER A 84 -0.43 17.47 4.19
N THR A 85 -0.96 18.68 4.06
CA THR A 85 -0.82 19.76 5.04
C THR A 85 -1.93 19.75 6.09
N ASP A 86 -2.99 18.98 5.87
CA ASP A 86 -4.15 18.93 6.76
C ASP A 86 -3.89 17.98 7.93
N CYS A 87 -3.57 18.55 9.09
CA CYS A 87 -3.31 17.79 10.32
C CYS A 87 -4.47 16.86 10.69
N ASP A 88 -5.72 17.31 10.52
CA ASP A 88 -6.91 16.52 10.85
C ASP A 88 -7.02 15.24 9.99
N VAL A 89 -6.57 15.30 8.74
CA VAL A 89 -6.58 14.14 7.83
C VAL A 89 -5.56 13.11 8.32
N ILE A 90 -4.37 13.57 8.68
CA ILE A 90 -3.28 12.73 9.17
C ILE A 90 -3.67 12.09 10.50
N GLU A 91 -4.24 12.87 11.44
CA GLU A 91 -4.67 12.38 12.74
C GLU A 91 -5.72 11.27 12.61
N ARG A 92 -6.72 11.43 11.73
CA ARG A 92 -7.72 10.38 11.46
C ARG A 92 -7.08 9.06 11.02
N GLY A 93 -6.03 9.12 10.20
CA GLY A 93 -5.29 7.94 9.76
C GLY A 93 -4.49 7.30 10.88
N ILE A 94 -3.81 8.11 11.70
CA ILE A 94 -3.04 7.64 12.87
C ILE A 94 -3.97 6.96 13.88
N SER A 95 -5.10 7.59 14.23
CA SER A 95 -6.08 7.00 15.14
C SER A 95 -6.57 5.64 14.64
N PHE A 96 -6.84 5.51 13.33
CA PHE A 96 -7.26 4.26 12.74
C PHE A 96 -6.18 3.17 12.78
N ILE A 97 -4.91 3.53 12.56
CA ILE A 97 -3.79 2.60 12.67
C ILE A 97 -3.65 2.12 14.12
N ASN A 98 -3.76 3.03 15.09
CA ASN A 98 -3.67 2.68 16.50
C ASN A 98 -4.80 1.75 16.95
N GLU A 99 -6.04 2.04 16.58
CA GLU A 99 -7.20 1.17 16.82
C GLU A 99 -6.94 -0.25 16.26
N LYS A 100 -6.41 -0.33 15.04
CA LYS A 100 -6.08 -1.60 14.40
C LYS A 100 -4.90 -2.31 15.05
N LEU A 101 -3.89 -1.59 15.52
CA LEU A 101 -2.77 -2.17 16.26
C LEU A 101 -3.21 -2.72 17.61
N GLU A 102 -4.10 -2.03 18.32
CA GLU A 102 -4.68 -2.50 19.59
C GLU A 102 -5.50 -3.78 19.38
N GLY A 103 -6.30 -3.85 18.31
CA GLY A 103 -7.06 -5.06 17.98
C GLY A 103 -6.20 -6.26 17.54
N LEU A 104 -4.96 -6.04 17.10
CA LEU A 104 -4.02 -7.10 16.73
C LEU A 104 -3.18 -7.63 17.89
N VAL A 105 -3.22 -6.96 19.05
CA VAL A 105 -2.66 -7.47 20.30
C VAL A 105 -3.73 -8.34 20.95
N GLU A 106 -3.83 -9.60 20.53
CA GLU A 106 -4.70 -10.56 21.21
C GLU A 106 -4.34 -10.65 22.70
N PRO A 107 -5.31 -10.76 23.61
CA PRO A 107 -5.02 -11.15 24.99
C PRO A 107 -4.45 -12.56 24.93
N VAL A 108 -3.23 -12.75 25.43
CA VAL A 108 -2.70 -14.08 25.69
C VAL A 108 -3.69 -14.76 26.64
N VAL A 109 -4.46 -15.72 26.11
CA VAL A 109 -5.22 -16.64 26.94
C VAL A 109 -4.17 -17.56 27.54
N ASP A 110 -3.91 -17.41 28.84
CA ASP A 110 -3.10 -18.36 29.61
C ASP A 110 -3.78 -19.74 29.51
N GLU A 111 -3.24 -20.64 28.70
CA GLU A 111 -3.52 -22.07 28.80
C GLU A 111 -2.81 -22.64 30.04
N PRO A 112 -3.52 -23.34 30.96
CA PRO A 112 -2.90 -23.92 32.14
C PRO A 112 -2.37 -25.34 31.90
N GLY A 113 -1.09 -25.56 32.22
CA GLY A 113 -0.43 -26.88 32.39
C GLY A 113 0.41 -27.33 31.18
N GLN A 114 1.67 -27.76 31.29
CA GLN A 114 2.20 -28.78 32.20
C GLN A 114 3.73 -28.66 32.39
N SER A 115 4.19 -29.31 33.45
CA SER A 115 5.39 -29.17 34.28
C SER A 115 6.77 -29.64 33.76
N SER A 116 7.79 -29.28 34.56
CA SER A 116 9.19 -29.74 34.68
C SER A 116 10.19 -28.91 33.85
N SER A 117 11.27 -28.36 34.39
CA SER A 117 12.05 -28.65 35.60
C SER A 117 12.78 -27.39 36.11
N GLU A 118 13.21 -27.48 37.37
CA GLU A 118 13.92 -26.51 38.20
C GLU A 118 15.16 -25.89 37.52
N ASP A 119 15.25 -24.56 37.54
CA ASP A 119 16.41 -23.83 38.05
C ASP A 119 16.03 -22.36 38.29
N GLN A 120 16.36 -21.89 39.50
CA GLN A 120 16.04 -20.57 40.01
C GLN A 120 16.94 -19.51 39.36
N ASP A 121 16.35 -18.62 38.56
CA ASP A 121 16.96 -17.33 38.25
C ASP A 121 16.03 -16.21 38.71
N GLU A 122 16.34 -15.66 39.89
CA GLU A 122 15.70 -14.47 40.48
C GLU A 122 16.08 -13.18 39.75
N THR A 123 15.90 -13.12 38.42
CA THR A 123 16.24 -11.92 37.62
C THR A 123 15.05 -11.31 36.86
N ASN A 124 13.82 -11.76 37.13
CA ASN A 124 12.61 -11.18 36.53
C ASN A 124 11.95 -10.06 37.35
N PHE A 125 12.66 -9.43 38.30
CA PHE A 125 12.15 -8.26 39.04
C PHE A 125 11.98 -7.01 38.14
N PHE A 126 12.78 -6.89 37.08
CA PHE A 126 12.73 -5.79 36.11
C PHE A 126 12.16 -6.20 34.75
N GLN A 127 11.50 -7.37 34.63
CA GLN A 127 10.68 -7.69 33.47
C GLN A 127 9.38 -6.87 33.51
N VAL A 128 9.54 -5.54 33.39
CA VAL A 128 8.50 -4.68 32.85
C VAL A 128 8.13 -5.33 31.52
N LYS A 129 6.98 -6.01 31.47
CA LYS A 129 6.40 -6.50 30.23
C LYS A 129 6.45 -5.30 29.29
N ASN A 130 7.39 -5.30 28.35
CA ASN A 130 7.58 -4.24 27.39
C ASN A 130 6.45 -4.39 26.38
N ARG A 131 5.22 -4.15 26.84
CA ARG A 131 4.07 -3.82 26.02
C ARG A 131 4.48 -2.49 25.42
N ARG A 132 5.23 -2.54 24.33
CA ARG A 132 5.40 -1.38 23.47
C ARG A 132 3.98 -0.97 23.13
N SER A 133 3.54 0.14 23.72
CA SER A 133 2.27 0.74 23.36
C SER A 133 2.21 0.82 21.83
N SER A 134 1.07 0.49 21.25
CA SER A 134 0.76 0.69 19.82
C SER A 134 1.28 2.06 19.35
N ASP A 135 1.06 3.09 20.19
CA ASP A 135 1.51 4.46 19.98
C ASP A 135 3.02 4.62 19.88
N CYS A 136 3.80 3.95 20.74
CA CYS A 136 5.26 4.13 20.72
C CYS A 136 5.89 3.42 19.51
N THR A 137 5.23 2.38 19.00
CA THR A 137 5.66 1.65 17.80
C THR A 137 5.46 2.47 16.54
N LEU A 138 4.28 3.10 16.39
CA LEU A 138 3.97 3.95 15.24
C LEU A 138 4.82 5.22 15.24
N LYS A 139 4.96 5.91 16.39
CA LYS A 139 5.85 7.09 16.51
C LYS A 139 7.29 6.78 16.13
N SER A 140 7.83 5.66 16.62
CA SER A 140 9.18 5.19 16.25
C SER A 140 9.33 4.95 14.75
N PHE A 141 8.27 4.50 14.07
CA PHE A 141 8.29 4.33 12.62
C PHE A 141 8.25 5.67 11.88
N LEU A 142 7.41 6.61 12.33
CA LEU A 142 7.26 7.92 11.70
C LEU A 142 8.57 8.73 11.77
N GLU A 143 9.25 8.71 12.92
CA GLU A 143 10.52 9.40 13.15
C GLU A 143 11.73 8.76 12.43
N SER A 144 11.64 7.49 12.05
CA SER A 144 12.74 6.78 11.40
C SER A 144 12.98 7.27 9.95
N PRO A 145 14.22 7.36 9.46
CA PRO A 145 14.52 7.70 8.06
C PRO A 145 14.37 6.47 7.13
N VAL A 146 13.31 5.68 7.32
CA VAL A 146 13.07 4.46 6.53
C VAL A 146 12.62 4.86 5.12
N GLU A 147 13.42 4.49 4.13
CA GLU A 147 13.11 4.71 2.71
C GLU A 147 12.65 3.43 2.00
N LYS A 148 13.01 2.24 2.53
CA LYS A 148 12.79 0.95 1.88
C LYS A 148 11.86 0.04 2.67
N LEU A 149 11.13 -0.81 1.94
CA LEU A 149 10.17 -1.75 2.53
C LEU A 149 10.84 -2.89 3.32
N CYS A 150 12.11 -3.20 3.06
CA CYS A 150 12.86 -4.24 3.77
C CYS A 150 13.08 -3.91 5.26
N ASP A 151 12.99 -2.63 5.65
CA ASP A 151 13.14 -2.19 7.04
C ASP A 151 11.93 -2.52 7.92
N TYR A 152 10.80 -2.95 7.32
CA TYR A 152 9.62 -3.43 8.04
C TYR A 152 9.86 -4.69 8.88
N ALA A 153 11.00 -5.38 8.70
CA ALA A 153 11.40 -6.50 9.55
C ALA A 153 11.44 -6.11 11.05
N ARG A 154 11.73 -4.84 11.36
CA ARG A 154 11.77 -4.30 12.72
C ARG A 154 10.38 -4.15 13.37
N TRP A 155 9.32 -4.08 12.56
CA TRP A 155 7.94 -3.83 13.00
C TRP A 155 6.97 -4.86 12.40
N PRO A 156 6.89 -6.08 12.96
CA PRO A 156 6.09 -7.16 12.39
C PRO A 156 4.59 -6.86 12.36
N LEU A 157 4.05 -6.14 13.36
CA LEU A 157 2.65 -5.75 13.41
C LEU A 157 2.32 -4.70 12.34
N LEU A 158 3.19 -3.69 12.20
CA LEU A 158 3.04 -2.64 11.19
C LEU A 158 3.17 -3.23 9.77
N ARG A 159 4.05 -4.23 9.59
CA ARG A 159 4.17 -4.97 8.33
C ARG A 159 2.89 -5.69 7.94
N LYS A 160 2.20 -6.33 8.90
CA LYS A 160 0.91 -6.99 8.64
C LYS A 160 -0.14 -5.99 8.16
N LEU A 161 -0.26 -4.85 8.87
CA LEU A 161 -1.18 -3.78 8.47
C LEU A 161 -0.80 -3.14 7.12
N PHE A 162 0.49 -2.97 6.86
CA PHE A 162 0.97 -2.48 5.56
C PHE A 162 0.51 -3.41 4.44
N ILE A 163 0.69 -4.73 4.58
CA ILE A 163 0.25 -5.70 3.58
C ILE A 163 -1.27 -5.62 3.41
N GLU A 164 -2.05 -5.62 4.49
CA GLU A 164 -3.52 -5.56 4.41
C GLU A 164 -4.02 -4.30 3.69
N LEU A 165 -3.46 -3.13 4.01
CA LEU A 165 -3.96 -1.85 3.51
C LEU A 165 -3.35 -1.41 2.18
N ASN A 166 -2.12 -1.85 1.83
CA ASN A 166 -1.44 -1.43 0.61
C ASN A 166 -1.47 -2.46 -0.53
N THR A 167 -1.84 -3.72 -0.28
CA THR A 167 -1.99 -4.72 -1.35
C THR A 167 -3.19 -4.54 -2.29
N PRO A 168 -4.31 -3.88 -1.91
CA PRO A 168 -5.37 -3.60 -2.86
C PRO A 168 -4.86 -2.73 -4.01
N LEU A 169 -5.24 -3.10 -5.24
CA LEU A 169 -4.82 -2.39 -6.44
C LEU A 169 -5.62 -1.08 -6.59
N PRO A 170 -4.96 0.07 -6.77
CA PRO A 170 -5.64 1.35 -7.00
C PRO A 170 -6.25 1.47 -8.42
N ALA A 171 -5.84 0.62 -9.38
CA ALA A 171 -6.38 0.61 -10.74
C ALA A 171 -6.52 -0.83 -11.29
N SER A 172 -7.66 -1.13 -11.92
CA SER A 172 -7.93 -2.42 -12.58
C SER A 172 -7.02 -2.69 -13.77
N ALA A 173 -6.48 -1.64 -14.39
CA ALA A 173 -5.55 -1.76 -15.51
C ALA A 173 -4.24 -2.48 -15.14
N ALA A 174 -3.88 -2.56 -13.86
CA ALA A 174 -2.81 -3.46 -13.41
C ALA A 174 -3.08 -4.92 -13.81
N CYS A 175 -4.35 -5.34 -13.83
CA CYS A 175 -4.79 -6.65 -14.31
C CYS A 175 -5.00 -6.70 -15.83
N GLU A 176 -5.09 -5.58 -16.55
CA GLU A 176 -5.27 -5.60 -18.02
C GLU A 176 -4.04 -6.15 -18.76
N ARG A 177 -2.84 -6.01 -18.21
CA ARG A 177 -1.64 -6.68 -18.74
C ARG A 177 -1.81 -8.20 -18.73
N LEU A 178 -2.47 -8.72 -17.70
CA LEU A 178 -2.78 -10.14 -17.61
C LEU A 178 -3.70 -10.57 -18.75
N PHE A 179 -4.76 -9.81 -18.99
CA PHE A 179 -5.71 -10.11 -20.06
C PHE A 179 -5.14 -9.86 -21.45
N SER A 180 -4.21 -8.92 -21.60
CA SER A 180 -3.45 -8.70 -22.83
C SER A 180 -2.57 -9.90 -23.16
N ALA A 181 -1.86 -10.45 -22.16
CA ALA A 181 -1.12 -11.71 -22.31
C ALA A 181 -2.08 -12.89 -22.55
N GLY A 182 -3.23 -12.91 -21.86
CA GLY A 182 -4.32 -13.84 -22.07
C GLY A 182 -4.82 -13.85 -23.52
N GLY A 183 -4.93 -12.69 -24.18
CA GLY A 183 -5.28 -12.59 -25.60
C GLY A 183 -4.24 -13.22 -26.55
N LEU A 184 -2.96 -13.25 -26.17
CA LEU A 184 -1.93 -13.97 -26.93
C LEU A 184 -2.02 -15.49 -26.72
N ILE A 185 -2.46 -15.93 -25.55
CA ILE A 185 -2.71 -17.34 -25.23
C ILE A 185 -3.99 -17.81 -25.94
N PHE A 186 -5.02 -16.95 -25.99
CA PHE A 186 -6.32 -17.16 -26.63
C PHE A 186 -6.25 -16.80 -28.13
N ARG A 187 -5.34 -17.42 -28.87
CA ARG A 187 -5.29 -17.27 -30.34
C ARG A 187 -6.17 -18.32 -31.02
N PRO A 188 -6.88 -17.97 -32.11
CA PRO A 188 -7.73 -18.91 -32.86
C PRO A 188 -7.01 -20.16 -33.38
N HIS A 189 -5.67 -20.10 -33.50
CA HIS A 189 -4.82 -21.16 -34.07
C HIS A 189 -4.18 -22.07 -33.02
N ARG A 190 -4.34 -21.80 -31.71
CA ARG A 190 -4.09 -22.80 -30.68
C ARG A 190 -5.36 -23.63 -30.56
N SER A 191 -5.24 -24.93 -30.72
CA SER A 191 -6.32 -25.90 -30.48
C SER A 191 -7.08 -25.57 -29.20
N SER A 192 -8.42 -25.75 -29.21
CA SER A 192 -9.33 -25.56 -28.08
C SER A 192 -8.65 -25.96 -26.77
N MET A 193 -8.30 -24.97 -25.96
CA MET A 193 -7.78 -25.15 -24.63
C MET A 193 -8.96 -25.12 -23.67
N THR A 194 -8.98 -26.05 -22.71
CA THR A 194 -9.97 -26.03 -21.63
C THR A 194 -9.73 -24.83 -20.73
N ASP A 195 -10.79 -24.32 -20.10
CA ASP A 195 -10.72 -23.16 -19.19
C ASP A 195 -9.65 -23.35 -18.10
N THR A 196 -9.54 -24.56 -17.54
CA THR A 196 -8.52 -24.91 -16.54
C THR A 196 -7.09 -24.77 -17.07
N ASN A 197 -6.83 -25.20 -18.30
CA ASN A 197 -5.50 -25.10 -18.90
C ASN A 197 -5.16 -23.64 -19.29
N PHE A 198 -6.18 -22.85 -19.63
CA PHE A 198 -6.05 -21.41 -19.84
C PHE A 198 -5.65 -20.68 -18.57
N GLU A 199 -6.38 -20.91 -17.47
CA GLU A 199 -6.07 -20.33 -16.16
C GLU A 199 -4.66 -20.72 -15.70
N ASN A 200 -4.28 -21.99 -15.86
CA ASN A 200 -2.93 -22.46 -15.52
C ASN A 200 -1.83 -21.77 -16.36
N CYS A 201 -2.05 -21.59 -17.67
CA CYS A 201 -1.08 -20.88 -18.53
C CYS A 201 -0.93 -19.40 -18.13
N ILE A 202 -2.05 -18.76 -17.79
CA ILE A 202 -2.07 -17.39 -17.28
C ILE A 202 -1.29 -17.30 -15.98
N LEU A 203 -1.55 -18.20 -15.02
CA LEU A 203 -0.89 -18.21 -13.72
C LEU A 203 0.62 -18.43 -13.85
N VAL A 204 1.07 -19.37 -14.69
CA VAL A 204 2.51 -19.58 -14.97
C VAL A 204 3.14 -18.34 -15.58
N LYS A 205 2.41 -17.64 -16.47
CA LYS A 205 2.92 -16.40 -17.06
C LYS A 205 3.02 -15.28 -16.04
N ILE A 206 2.06 -15.16 -15.12
CA ILE A 206 2.12 -14.23 -13.99
C ILE A 206 3.33 -14.56 -13.11
N ALA A 207 3.50 -15.81 -12.69
CA ALA A 207 4.58 -16.23 -11.80
C ALA A 207 5.95 -15.85 -12.39
N SER A 208 6.16 -16.10 -13.68
CA SER A 208 7.38 -15.67 -14.39
C SER A 208 7.59 -14.15 -14.38
N ILE A 209 6.52 -13.35 -14.46
CA ILE A 209 6.62 -11.87 -14.38
C ILE A 209 6.92 -11.42 -12.94
N PHE A 210 6.40 -12.11 -11.94
CA PHE A 210 6.60 -11.78 -10.53
C PHE A 210 7.99 -12.17 -10.02
N GLU A 211 8.59 -13.27 -10.49
CA GLU A 211 9.98 -13.62 -10.15
C GLU A 211 10.95 -12.49 -10.53
N ASP A 212 10.79 -11.90 -11.72
CA ASP A 212 11.59 -10.75 -12.17
C ASP A 212 11.41 -9.48 -11.29
N VAL A 213 10.24 -9.31 -10.65
CA VAL A 213 9.89 -8.13 -9.83
C VAL A 213 10.25 -8.31 -8.35
N ILE A 214 10.22 -9.54 -7.83
CA ILE A 214 10.61 -9.86 -6.44
C ILE A 214 12.12 -9.72 -6.27
N ASP A 215 12.89 -10.18 -7.26
CA ASP A 215 14.36 -10.06 -7.27
C ASP A 215 14.84 -8.60 -7.27
N THR A 216 14.01 -7.65 -7.73
CA THR A 216 14.37 -6.23 -7.80
C THR A 216 13.96 -5.41 -6.57
N ASN A 217 12.97 -5.83 -5.79
CA ASN A 217 12.43 -5.02 -4.68
C ASN A 217 12.49 -5.65 -3.29
N PHE A 218 12.58 -6.98 -3.17
CA PHE A 218 12.56 -7.68 -1.87
C PHE A 218 13.88 -8.35 -1.49
N ILE A 219 14.76 -8.64 -2.46
CA ILE A 219 16.05 -9.26 -2.19
C ILE A 219 17.12 -8.16 -2.05
N CYS A 220 17.32 -7.69 -0.81
CA CYS A 220 18.65 -7.20 -0.44
C CYS A 220 19.60 -8.40 -0.58
N LYS A 221 20.31 -8.50 -1.71
CA LYS A 221 21.45 -9.43 -1.81
C LYS A 221 22.41 -9.07 -0.67
N ARG A 222 22.56 -10.01 0.26
CA ARG A 222 23.65 -10.04 1.23
C ARG A 222 24.98 -10.15 0.51
#